data_AF-A0A396J022-F1
#
_entry.id   AF-A0A396J022-F1
#
_cell.length_a   1.000
_cell.length_b   1.000
_cell.length_c   1.000
_cell.angle_alpha   90.00
_cell.angle_beta   90.00
_cell.angle_gamma   90.00
#
_symmetry.space_group_name_H-M   'P 1'
#
loop_
_entity.id
_entity.type
_entity.pdbx_description
1 polymer ?
#
loop_
_entity_poly.entity_id
_entity_poly.type
_entity_poly.pdbx_seq_one_letter_code
_entity_poly.pdbx_strand_id
1 'polypeptide(L)'
;MLNERALIHNYKHGFSGFAALLSKHEANSIAQQPGVVSVFPNSILKLHTTRSWDFLKIQTQANTPSNSSSSSNIVIGVLDTGIWPKAQSFSDKGMDPIPPGWKGVCMNDIK
;
A
#
# COMPACT_ATOMS: atom_id res chain seq x y z
N MET A 1 1.38 8.44 31.10
CA MET A 1 1.92 9.13 29.91
C MET A 1 2.74 8.13 29.13
N LEU A 2 2.56 8.03 27.82
CA LEU A 2 3.36 7.14 26.97
C LEU A 2 4.81 7.60 26.96
N ASN A 3 5.75 6.68 27.16
CA ASN A 3 7.18 6.93 26.97
C ASN A 3 7.42 7.27 25.49
N GLU A 4 8.00 8.42 25.17
CA GLU A 4 8.23 8.85 23.78
C GLU A 4 9.09 7.84 22.98
N ARG A 5 9.94 7.07 23.67
CA ARG A 5 10.74 6.01 23.03
C ARG A 5 9.93 4.78 22.61
N ALA A 6 8.70 4.63 23.11
CA ALA A 6 7.81 3.52 22.77
C ALA A 6 6.99 3.80 21.50
N LEU A 7 6.81 5.06 21.10
CA LEU A 7 6.00 5.41 19.94
C LEU A 7 6.76 5.09 18.64
N ILE A 8 6.21 4.19 17.84
CA ILE A 8 6.78 3.80 16.54
C ILE A 8 6.23 4.69 15.43
N HIS A 9 4.92 4.91 15.43
CA HIS A 9 4.26 5.65 14.36
C HIS A 9 2.97 6.32 14.84
N ASN A 10 2.61 7.45 14.23
CA ASN A 10 1.39 8.20 14.51
C ASN A 10 0.57 8.36 13.23
N TYR A 11 -0.64 7.82 13.22
CA TYR A 11 -1.58 7.86 12.11
C TYR A 11 -2.54 9.05 12.29
N LYS A 12 -2.51 9.98 11.33
CA LYS A 12 -3.36 11.18 11.32
C LYS A 12 -4.31 11.26 10.12
N HIS A 13 -4.07 10.45 9.09
CA HIS A 13 -4.80 10.48 7.82
C HIS A 13 -5.44 9.12 7.59
N GLY A 14 -6.73 9.09 7.22
CA GLY A 14 -7.53 7.86 7.07
C GLY A 14 -8.13 7.35 8.39
N PHE A 15 -7.33 7.32 9.47
CA PHE A 15 -7.81 7.05 10.82
C PHE A 15 -6.93 7.76 11.87
N SER A 16 -7.45 7.90 13.09
CA SER A 16 -6.73 8.48 14.23
C SER A 16 -6.22 7.36 15.13
N GLY A 17 -4.90 7.21 15.24
CA GLY A 17 -4.31 6.16 16.06
C GLY A 17 -2.79 6.17 16.06
N PHE A 18 -2.17 5.21 16.73
CA PHE A 18 -0.71 5.08 16.79
C PHE A 18 -0.27 3.63 16.92
N ALA A 19 0.98 3.36 16.56
CA ALA A 19 1.67 2.11 16.83
C ALA A 19 2.75 2.36 17.88
N ALA A 20 2.82 1.51 18.91
CA ALA A 20 3.79 1.63 19.98
C ALA A 20 4.27 0.26 20.50
N LEU A 21 5.50 0.22 21.01
CA LEU A 21 6.05 -0.93 21.74
C LEU A 21 5.58 -0.86 23.19
N LEU A 22 4.69 -1.78 23.56
CA LEU A 22 4.05 -1.81 24.88
C LEU A 22 4.11 -3.23 25.44
N SER A 23 4.22 -3.33 26.76
CA SER A 23 3.92 -4.57 27.46
C SER A 23 2.42 -4.89 27.35
N LYS A 24 2.06 -6.16 27.59
CA LYS A 24 0.66 -6.59 27.60
C LYS A 24 -0.18 -5.83 28.63
N HIS A 25 0.40 -5.48 29.78
CA HIS A 25 -0.27 -4.72 30.82
C HIS A 25 -0.56 -3.28 30.40
N GLU A 26 0.41 -2.61 29.76
CA GLU A 26 0.22 -1.25 29.24
C GLU A 26 -0.79 -1.22 28.10
N ALA A 27 -0.74 -2.18 27.17
CA ALA A 27 -1.72 -2.29 26.08
C ALA A 27 -3.15 -2.44 26.61
N ASN A 28 -3.35 -3.29 27.63
CA ASN A 28 -4.65 -3.46 28.29
C ASN A 28 -5.09 -2.20 29.02
N SER A 29 -4.17 -1.47 29.66
CA SER A 29 -4.50 -0.21 30.34
C SER A 29 -4.96 0.86 29.35
N ILE A 30 -4.32 0.94 28.18
CA ILE A 30 -4.69 1.87 27.11
C ILE A 30 -6.04 1.47 26.48
N ALA A 31 -6.29 0.18 26.30
CA ALA A 31 -7.56 -0.31 25.74
C ALA A 31 -8.80 0.11 26.56
N GLN A 32 -8.63 0.45 27.84
CA GLN A 32 -9.70 0.90 28.74
C GLN A 32 -9.84 2.43 28.81
N GLN A 33 -8.97 3.18 28.12
CA GLN A 33 -9.03 4.65 28.14
C GLN A 33 -10.22 5.16 27.32
N PRO A 34 -10.96 6.17 27.82
CA PRO A 34 -11.99 6.84 27.04
C PRO A 34 -11.43 7.34 25.70
N GLY A 35 -12.13 7.05 24.61
CA GLY A 35 -11.74 7.44 23.25
C GLY A 35 -10.85 6.42 22.51
N VAL A 36 -10.39 5.35 23.16
CA VAL A 36 -9.71 4.24 22.49
C VAL A 36 -10.75 3.26 21.95
N VAL A 37 -10.82 3.14 20.62
CA VAL A 37 -11.78 2.25 19.95
C VAL A 37 -11.35 0.79 20.01
N SER A 38 -10.07 0.52 19.77
CA SER A 38 -9.51 -0.83 19.82
C SER A 38 -7.99 -0.82 19.99
N VAL A 39 -7.45 -1.90 20.56
CA VAL A 39 -6.01 -2.17 20.65
C VAL A 39 -5.78 -3.60 20.19
N PHE A 40 -4.86 -3.80 19.27
CA PHE A 40 -4.51 -5.11 18.73
C PHE A 40 -3.00 -5.24 18.51
N PRO A 41 -2.44 -6.45 18.62
CA PRO A 41 -1.02 -6.66 18.38
C PRO A 41 -0.67 -6.44 16.91
N ASN A 42 0.44 -5.75 16.67
CA ASN A 42 0.99 -5.62 15.32
C ASN A 42 1.45 -7.00 14.81
N SER A 43 1.08 -7.35 13.58
CA SER A 43 1.42 -8.63 12.96
C SER A 43 2.30 -8.42 11.73
N ILE A 44 3.36 -9.22 11.61
CA ILE A 44 4.20 -9.22 10.41
C ILE A 44 3.49 -10.05 9.34
N LEU A 45 3.20 -9.43 8.20
CA LEU A 45 2.66 -10.12 7.02
C LEU A 45 3.80 -10.77 6.23
N LYS A 46 3.56 -11.97 5.71
CA LYS A 46 4.50 -12.69 4.84
C LYS A 46 4.14 -12.44 3.38
N LEU A 47 5.15 -12.32 2.51
CA LEU A 47 4.96 -12.26 1.06
C LEU A 47 4.26 -13.54 0.58
N HIS A 48 3.14 -13.38 -0.12
CA HIS A 48 2.32 -14.50 -0.59
C HIS A 48 2.78 -15.05 -1.96
N THR A 49 3.24 -14.19 -2.88
CA THR A 49 3.71 -14.62 -4.20
C THR A 49 4.62 -13.58 -4.84
N THR A 50 5.57 -14.02 -5.68
CA THR A 50 6.34 -13.18 -6.60
C THR A 50 5.95 -13.41 -8.07
N ARG A 51 4.99 -14.32 -8.34
CA ARG A 51 4.53 -14.72 -9.68
C ARG A 51 3.00 -14.67 -9.76
N SER A 52 2.46 -13.48 -10.03
CA SER A 52 1.01 -13.25 -10.08
C SER A 52 0.33 -14.01 -11.21
N TRP A 53 0.97 -14.19 -12.37
CA TRP A 53 0.39 -14.90 -13.52
C TRP A 53 0.11 -16.38 -13.22
N ASP A 54 1.05 -17.06 -12.57
CA ASP A 54 0.91 -18.45 -12.15
C ASP A 54 -0.18 -18.59 -11.06
N PHE A 55 -0.23 -17.63 -10.12
CA PHE A 55 -1.26 -17.58 -9.07
C PHE A 55 -2.66 -17.40 -9.66
N LEU A 56 -2.81 -16.50 -10.62
CA LEU A 56 -4.09 -16.20 -11.26
C LEU A 56 -4.49 -17.25 -12.31
N LYS A 57 -3.61 -18.24 -12.60
CA LYS A 57 -3.77 -19.23 -13.67
C LYS A 57 -4.12 -18.59 -15.03
N ILE A 58 -3.64 -17.36 -15.26
CA ILE A 58 -3.87 -16.66 -16.52
C ILE A 58 -2.89 -17.25 -17.53
N GLN A 59 -3.42 -18.01 -18.49
CA GLN A 59 -2.63 -18.47 -19.62
C GLN A 59 -2.23 -17.24 -20.46
N THR A 60 -0.95 -17.15 -20.81
CA THR A 60 -0.33 -16.08 -21.62
C THR A 60 -0.84 -16.02 -23.07
N GLN A 61 -1.91 -16.72 -23.41
CA GLN A 61 -2.58 -16.56 -24.69
C GLN A 61 -3.35 -15.23 -24.67
N ALA A 62 -2.64 -14.19 -25.12
CA ALA A 62 -3.14 -12.84 -25.32
C ALA A 62 -4.23 -12.79 -26.38
N ASN A 63 -5.42 -13.29 -26.05
CA ASN A 63 -6.66 -12.92 -26.72
C ASN A 63 -7.33 -11.82 -25.88
N THR A 64 -6.62 -10.72 -25.63
CA THR A 64 -7.25 -9.51 -25.13
C THR A 64 -8.06 -8.90 -26.28
N PRO A 65 -9.38 -8.68 -26.11
CA PRO A 65 -10.17 -8.01 -27.13
C PRO A 65 -9.53 -6.66 -27.44
N SER A 66 -9.17 -6.43 -28.70
CA SER A 66 -8.56 -5.19 -29.19
C SER A 66 -9.47 -3.95 -29.05
N ASN A 67 -10.68 -4.13 -28.53
CA ASN A 67 -11.67 -3.09 -28.32
C ASN A 67 -11.86 -2.87 -26.82
N SER A 68 -10.94 -2.14 -26.19
CA SER A 68 -11.18 -1.55 -24.88
C SER A 68 -10.94 -0.05 -24.93
N SER A 69 -11.83 0.67 -25.61
CA SER A 69 -11.91 2.14 -25.57
C SER A 69 -12.29 2.71 -24.19
N SER A 70 -12.08 1.94 -23.11
CA SER A 70 -12.62 2.20 -21.77
C SER A 70 -11.64 1.92 -20.63
N SER A 71 -10.36 1.65 -20.92
CA SER A 71 -9.33 1.34 -19.90
C SER A 71 -8.44 2.54 -19.52
N SER A 72 -8.73 3.74 -20.02
CA SER A 72 -8.03 4.97 -19.64
C SER A 72 -8.62 5.60 -18.36
N ASN A 73 -7.83 6.41 -17.65
CA ASN A 73 -8.21 7.15 -16.44
C ASN A 73 -8.50 6.33 -15.17
N ILE A 74 -7.89 5.14 -15.02
CA ILE A 74 -7.95 4.35 -13.78
C ILE A 74 -6.63 4.48 -13.02
N VAL A 75 -6.71 4.75 -11.72
CA VAL A 75 -5.55 4.70 -10.81
C VAL A 75 -5.58 3.38 -10.05
N ILE A 76 -4.54 2.56 -10.23
CA ILE A 76 -4.37 1.28 -9.52
C ILE A 76 -3.32 1.47 -8.43
N GLY A 77 -3.73 1.32 -7.17
CA GLY A 77 -2.82 1.34 -6.02
C GLY A 77 -2.29 -0.06 -5.72
N VAL A 78 -0.96 -0.23 -5.69
CA VAL A 78 -0.30 -1.49 -5.34
C VAL A 78 0.48 -1.30 -4.04
N LEU A 79 0.08 -2.03 -3.00
CA LEU A 79 0.76 -2.05 -1.70
C LEU A 79 1.65 -3.31 -1.65
N ASP A 80 2.92 -3.14 -2.00
CA ASP A 80 3.91 -4.22 -2.03
C ASP A 80 5.27 -3.69 -1.55
N THR A 81 6.31 -4.50 -1.69
CA THR A 81 7.72 -4.22 -1.41
C THR A 81 8.34 -3.16 -2.32
N GLY A 82 7.66 -2.81 -3.41
CA GLY A 82 8.08 -1.76 -4.34
C GLY A 82 7.93 -2.19 -5.79
N ILE A 83 8.51 -1.37 -6.67
CA ILE A 83 8.51 -1.57 -8.12
C ILE A 83 9.86 -1.16 -8.67
N TRP A 84 10.29 -1.77 -9.78
CA TRP A 84 11.45 -1.31 -10.53
C TRP A 84 10.98 -0.31 -11.60
N PRO A 85 11.07 1.02 -11.38
CA PRO A 85 10.47 2.01 -12.27
C PRO A 85 11.10 2.05 -13.66
N LYS A 86 12.35 1.59 -13.81
CA LYS A 86 13.09 1.60 -15.08
C LYS A 86 12.81 0.38 -15.96
N ALA A 87 11.85 -0.48 -15.61
CA ALA A 87 11.55 -1.67 -16.38
C ALA A 87 10.77 -1.24 -17.64
N GLN A 88 11.07 -1.85 -18.78
CA GLN A 88 10.45 -1.48 -20.05
C GLN A 88 8.90 -1.55 -20.02
N SER A 89 8.34 -2.44 -19.18
CA SER A 89 6.90 -2.59 -18.97
C SER A 89 6.23 -1.38 -18.32
N PHE A 90 7.00 -0.46 -17.71
CA PHE A 90 6.50 0.78 -17.10
C PHE A 90 6.83 2.02 -17.94
N SER A 91 7.23 1.85 -19.21
CA SER A 91 7.39 2.99 -20.12
C SER A 91 6.05 3.68 -20.35
N ASP A 92 6.04 5.00 -20.19
CA ASP A 92 4.91 5.89 -20.45
C ASP A 92 4.80 6.32 -21.93
N LYS A 93 5.65 5.77 -22.80
CA LYS A 93 5.64 6.10 -24.24
C LYS A 93 4.30 5.73 -24.87
N GLY A 94 3.57 6.75 -25.34
CA GLY A 94 2.26 6.60 -25.96
C GLY A 94 1.09 6.61 -24.99
N MET A 95 1.32 6.90 -23.71
CA MET A 95 0.27 7.14 -22.72
C MET A 95 -0.22 8.60 -22.77
N ASP A 96 -1.48 8.80 -22.43
CA ASP A 96 -2.07 10.12 -22.22
C ASP A 96 -1.41 10.84 -21.01
N PRO A 97 -1.55 12.17 -20.90
CA PRO A 97 -1.06 12.92 -19.76
C PRO A 97 -1.62 12.39 -18.43
N ILE A 98 -0.84 12.59 -17.36
CA ILE A 98 -1.25 12.27 -15.98
C ILE A 98 -2.59 12.96 -15.68
N PRO A 99 -3.60 12.24 -15.12
CA PRO A 99 -4.89 12.83 -14.80
C PRO A 99 -4.76 14.06 -13.89
N PRO A 100 -5.50 15.16 -14.14
CA PRO A 100 -5.31 16.43 -13.42
C PRO A 100 -5.63 16.35 -11.92
N GLY A 101 -6.40 15.35 -11.48
CA GLY A 101 -6.70 15.09 -10.07
C GLY A 101 -5.62 14.30 -9.33
N TRP A 102 -4.61 13.76 -10.03
CA TRP A 102 -3.55 12.98 -9.42
C TRP A 102 -2.55 13.89 -8.69
N LYS A 103 -2.30 13.60 -7.41
CA LYS A 103 -1.38 14.36 -6.54
C LYS A 103 -0.11 13.59 -6.16
N GLY A 104 0.15 12.46 -6.82
CA GLY A 104 1.36 11.68 -6.59
C GLY A 104 2.55 12.21 -7.38
N VAL A 105 3.71 11.58 -7.19
CA VAL A 105 4.97 11.94 -7.86
C VAL A 105 5.42 10.75 -8.71
N CYS A 106 5.85 11.00 -9.95
CA CYS A 106 6.53 10.00 -10.76
C CYS A 106 7.97 9.84 -10.29
N MET A 107 8.39 8.60 -10.02
CA MET A 107 9.72 8.30 -9.52
C MET A 107 10.68 8.08 -10.68
N ASN A 108 11.64 9.01 -10.86
CA ASN A 108 12.59 8.95 -11.96
C ASN A 108 13.88 8.19 -11.61
N ASP A 109 14.17 7.97 -10.32
CA ASP A 109 15.39 7.31 -9.83
C ASP A 109 15.16 6.44 -8.59
N ILE A 110 16.05 5.48 -8.39
CA ILE A 110 16.15 4.66 -7.16
C ILE A 110 16.94 5.49 -6.15
N LYS A 111 16.38 5.70 -4.95
CA LYS A 111 17.12 6.22 -3.80
C LYS A 111 18.07 5.15 -3.25
#